data_AF-A0A2S7Y2Z2-F1
#
_entry.id   AF-A0A2S7Y2Z2-F1
#
_cell.length_a   1.000
_cell.length_b   1.000
_cell.length_c   1.000
_cell.angle_alpha   90.00
_cell.angle_beta   90.00
_cell.angle_gamma   90.00
#
_symmetry.space_group_name_H-M   'P 1'
#
loop_
_entity.id
_entity.type
_entity.pdbx_description
1 polymer ?
#
loop_
_entity_poly.entity_id
_entity_poly.type
_entity_poly.pdbx_seq_one_letter_code
_entity_poly.pdbx_strand_id
1 'polypeptide(L)'
;MTTTNAAANGTNGNHATPANGTNGNHAAPANGTNGNHAAPANGNHGVHNHEETKSKFDPNFTQHVIELMSPDTKPRHREILTSLIRHMHDFCREVELKQDEWILGVNYINSLGQAYQKNRNETWRVCDILGIESLVDEINHKVEAADGKVPTSSSILGPFWSPDTPFRALGASVVQDMPSDGQLTYFHGVVRDVETGRGIPNAVFDMWQASTNGKYDAHDPENQSRHNLRGKFRTNEHGAFWFYCLKPTEYAIDTSGPSAELLSIMGRHPYRPAHIHIMVTHDEYIGVTAQLYPEDDPYLETDTACAVKEDLLLHFEPVVPGGAERGDAVLDVEYNVNLLSKKYKPDSGMLMQNANQDKF
;
A
#
# COMPACT_ATOMS: atom_id res chain seq x y z
N MET A 1 60.83 39.62 9.87
CA MET A 1 60.37 40.00 11.22
C MET A 1 59.27 38.99 11.58
N THR A 2 59.47 38.01 12.48
CA THR A 2 59.57 38.10 13.96
C THR A 2 58.31 38.68 14.59
N THR A 3 57.64 38.13 15.61
CA THR A 3 57.88 36.96 16.51
C THR A 3 56.57 36.69 17.27
N THR A 4 56.03 35.47 17.36
CA THR A 4 56.16 34.47 18.46
C THR A 4 55.94 34.94 19.92
N ASN A 5 54.99 34.29 20.63
CA ASN A 5 55.17 33.52 21.90
C ASN A 5 53.78 33.04 22.39
N ALA A 6 53.52 31.82 22.87
CA ALA A 6 54.20 30.96 23.87
C ALA A 6 54.07 31.51 25.32
N ALA A 7 53.89 30.75 26.41
CA ALA A 7 53.89 29.30 26.68
C ALA A 7 52.96 29.04 27.94
N ALA A 8 52.33 27.88 28.22
CA ALA A 8 52.79 26.53 28.60
C ALA A 8 53.02 26.27 30.12
N ASN A 9 52.96 24.98 30.50
CA ASN A 9 53.23 24.32 31.81
C ASN A 9 52.15 24.42 32.92
N GLY A 10 51.92 23.39 33.76
CA GLY A 10 52.47 22.02 33.82
C GLY A 10 51.70 21.17 34.86
N THR A 11 51.45 19.86 34.67
CA THR A 11 52.28 18.65 34.91
C THR A 11 52.20 18.00 36.31
N ASN A 12 52.08 16.65 36.31
CA ASN A 12 52.25 15.67 37.41
C ASN A 12 51.11 15.53 38.46
N GLY A 13 50.78 14.32 38.96
CA GLY A 13 51.20 12.97 38.54
C GLY A 13 50.92 11.84 39.56
N ASN A 14 50.91 10.59 39.04
CA ASN A 14 51.15 9.28 39.71
C ASN A 14 50.21 8.64 40.76
N HIS A 15 50.14 7.29 40.64
CA HIS A 15 49.85 6.24 41.64
C HIS A 15 48.40 6.09 42.19
N ALA A 16 47.88 4.89 42.48
CA ALA A 16 48.34 3.51 42.23
C ALA A 16 47.16 2.50 42.28
N THR A 17 47.38 1.29 41.75
CA THR A 17 46.56 0.09 42.00
C THR A 17 46.76 -0.45 43.41
N PRO A 18 45.79 -1.25 43.91
CA PRO A 18 46.17 -2.63 44.26
C PRO A 18 45.18 -3.68 43.72
N ALA A 19 45.54 -4.95 43.88
CA ALA A 19 44.76 -6.11 43.42
C ALA A 19 44.53 -7.13 44.55
N ASN A 20 43.61 -8.07 44.26
CA ASN A 20 43.68 -9.51 44.57
C ASN A 20 42.86 -10.10 45.77
N GLY A 21 42.22 -11.24 45.47
CA GLY A 21 41.70 -12.26 46.41
C GLY A 21 40.27 -12.12 46.93
N THR A 22 39.49 -13.18 47.22
CA THR A 22 39.63 -14.65 46.95
C THR A 22 38.32 -15.39 47.28
N ASN A 23 38.03 -16.49 46.57
CA ASN A 23 37.23 -17.69 46.93
C ASN A 23 35.86 -17.62 47.65
N GLY A 24 34.91 -18.44 47.17
CA GLY A 24 33.70 -18.84 47.90
C GLY A 24 32.82 -19.84 47.15
N ASN A 25 33.12 -21.14 47.23
CA ASN A 25 32.22 -22.22 46.79
C ASN A 25 30.92 -22.24 47.61
N HIS A 26 29.82 -22.76 47.05
CA HIS A 26 29.17 -23.98 47.57
C HIS A 26 28.11 -24.55 46.60
N ALA A 27 27.96 -25.88 46.63
CA ALA A 27 27.14 -26.67 45.72
C ALA A 27 25.75 -27.02 46.31
N ALA A 28 24.93 -27.66 45.47
CA ALA A 28 23.58 -28.17 45.78
C ALA A 28 23.53 -29.25 46.89
N PRO A 29 22.33 -29.72 47.25
CA PRO A 29 22.01 -31.10 46.84
C PRO A 29 20.56 -31.31 46.34
N ALA A 30 20.30 -32.52 45.82
CA ALA A 30 19.04 -32.97 45.22
C ALA A 30 18.37 -34.12 46.03
N ASN A 31 17.11 -34.46 45.67
CA ASN A 31 16.35 -35.73 45.87
C ASN A 31 14.96 -35.54 45.19
N GLY A 32 14.15 -36.51 44.75
CA GLY A 32 14.17 -37.99 44.81
C GLY A 32 12.89 -38.54 45.50
N THR A 33 12.15 -39.57 45.05
CA THR A 33 12.21 -40.45 43.84
C THR A 33 10.89 -41.25 43.65
N ASN A 34 10.56 -41.65 42.41
CA ASN A 34 9.68 -42.78 42.01
C ASN A 34 8.14 -42.77 42.23
N GLY A 35 7.44 -43.38 41.25
CA GLY A 35 6.05 -43.87 41.37
C GLY A 35 5.63 -44.65 40.10
N ASN A 36 5.46 -45.97 40.21
CA ASN A 36 5.21 -46.87 39.08
C ASN A 36 3.91 -47.67 39.33
N HIS A 37 2.92 -47.63 38.43
CA HIS A 37 1.71 -48.46 38.54
C HIS A 37 1.16 -48.90 37.17
N ALA A 38 0.51 -50.07 37.17
CA ALA A 38 0.22 -50.87 35.98
C ALA A 38 -1.12 -50.52 35.29
N ALA A 39 -1.27 -51.05 34.06
CA ALA A 39 -2.43 -50.91 33.20
C ALA A 39 -3.71 -51.59 33.75
N PRO A 40 -4.86 -51.35 33.07
CA PRO A 40 -5.50 -52.48 32.40
C PRO A 40 -5.75 -52.23 30.91
N ALA A 41 -5.77 -53.32 30.13
CA ALA A 41 -6.15 -53.29 28.73
C ALA A 41 -7.67 -53.26 28.57
N ASN A 42 -8.14 -52.56 27.54
CA ASN A 42 -9.44 -52.86 26.94
C ASN A 42 -9.39 -52.50 25.44
N GLY A 43 -9.61 -53.48 24.57
CA GLY A 43 -9.59 -53.27 23.13
C GLY A 43 -10.98 -53.06 22.58
N ASN A 44 -11.11 -52.28 21.51
CA ASN A 44 -12.00 -52.64 20.43
C ASN A 44 -11.44 -52.16 19.08
N HIS A 45 -11.52 -53.00 18.05
CA HIS A 45 -10.99 -52.67 16.73
C HIS A 45 -11.99 -51.84 15.92
N GLY A 46 -11.60 -50.61 15.57
CA GLY A 46 -12.23 -49.80 14.54
C GLY A 46 -11.18 -49.40 13.51
N VAL A 47 -10.81 -50.34 12.62
CA VAL A 47 -9.86 -50.04 11.53
C VAL A 47 -10.60 -49.24 10.46
N HIS A 48 -10.61 -47.92 10.65
CA HIS A 48 -10.88 -47.01 9.54
C HIS A 48 -9.67 -47.07 8.61
N ASN A 49 -9.79 -47.86 7.53
CA ASN A 49 -8.95 -47.73 6.35
C ASN A 49 -9.23 -46.36 5.73
N HIS A 50 -8.62 -45.32 6.27
CA HIS A 50 -8.15 -44.23 5.44
C HIS A 50 -7.03 -44.82 4.59
N GLU A 51 -7.33 -45.11 3.32
CA GLU A 51 -6.27 -45.15 2.32
C GLU A 51 -5.66 -43.75 2.30
N GLU A 52 -4.53 -43.59 3.01
CA GLU A 52 -3.65 -42.45 2.79
C GLU A 52 -3.28 -42.47 1.32
N THR A 53 -3.90 -41.58 0.56
CA THR A 53 -3.57 -41.34 -0.84
C THR A 53 -2.10 -40.94 -0.89
N LYS A 54 -1.23 -41.91 -1.20
CA LYS A 54 0.22 -41.72 -1.26
C LYS A 54 0.50 -40.56 -2.21
N SER A 55 0.94 -39.45 -1.65
CA SER A 55 1.36 -38.28 -2.41
C SER A 55 2.37 -38.70 -3.47
N LYS A 56 2.19 -38.19 -4.70
CA LYS A 56 3.11 -38.42 -5.83
C LYS A 56 4.52 -37.90 -5.53
N PHE A 57 4.63 -36.90 -4.67
CA PHE A 57 5.87 -36.25 -4.25
C PHE A 57 6.07 -36.39 -2.73
N ASP A 58 7.29 -36.19 -2.22
CA ASP A 58 7.56 -36.25 -0.77
C ASP A 58 6.68 -35.25 0.01
N PRO A 59 5.77 -35.71 0.89
CA PRO A 59 4.91 -34.83 1.66
C PRO A 59 5.69 -34.04 2.74
N ASN A 60 6.89 -34.47 3.12
CA ASN A 60 7.65 -33.90 4.23
C ASN A 60 8.61 -32.77 3.80
N PHE A 61 9.00 -32.71 2.53
CA PHE A 61 10.01 -31.77 2.02
C PHE A 61 9.72 -30.30 2.39
N THR A 62 8.46 -29.87 2.25
CA THR A 62 8.04 -28.49 2.57
C THR A 62 8.20 -28.18 4.06
N GLN A 63 7.81 -29.12 4.92
CA GLN A 63 7.94 -28.97 6.38
C GLN A 63 9.42 -28.94 6.79
N HIS A 64 10.25 -29.80 6.20
CA HIS A 64 11.69 -29.80 6.43
C HIS A 64 12.33 -28.43 6.11
N VAL A 65 11.99 -27.81 4.97
CA VAL A 65 12.51 -26.48 4.61
C VAL A 65 12.06 -25.39 5.59
N ILE A 66 10.83 -25.45 6.10
CA ILE A 66 10.32 -24.53 7.14
C ILE A 66 11.09 -24.70 8.46
N GLU A 67 11.46 -25.93 8.82
CA GLU A 67 12.20 -26.27 10.03
C GLU A 67 13.68 -25.84 10.00
N LEU A 68 14.25 -25.56 8.82
CA LEU A 68 15.61 -25.00 8.69
C LEU A 68 15.74 -23.55 9.22
N MET A 69 14.62 -22.85 9.46
CA MET A 69 14.65 -21.50 10.05
C MET A 69 15.15 -21.55 11.51
N SER A 70 16.21 -20.78 11.81
CA SER A 70 16.81 -20.66 13.15
C SER A 70 15.76 -20.40 14.25
N PRO A 71 15.88 -21.01 15.46
CA PRO A 71 15.03 -20.71 16.60
C PRO A 71 14.90 -19.20 16.91
N ASP A 72 15.94 -18.40 16.63
CA ASP A 72 15.99 -16.96 16.85
C ASP A 72 15.20 -16.13 15.81
N THR A 73 14.63 -16.75 14.77
CA THR A 73 13.82 -16.05 13.77
C THR A 73 12.60 -15.40 14.43
N LYS A 74 12.53 -14.06 14.35
CA LYS A 74 11.45 -13.23 14.92
C LYS A 74 10.05 -13.80 14.57
N PRO A 75 9.08 -13.81 15.51
CA PRO A 75 7.78 -14.47 15.30
C PRO A 75 7.07 -14.08 14.00
N ARG A 76 6.94 -12.78 13.70
CA ARG A 76 6.28 -12.30 12.47
C ARG A 76 7.04 -12.68 11.18
N HIS A 77 8.37 -12.75 11.23
CA HIS A 77 9.17 -13.19 10.07
C HIS A 77 8.95 -14.69 9.83
N ARG A 78 8.98 -15.49 10.90
CA ARG A 78 8.71 -16.92 10.84
C ARG A 78 7.32 -17.21 10.27
N GLU A 79 6.30 -16.50 10.74
CA GLU A 79 4.92 -16.60 10.25
C GLU A 79 4.81 -16.35 8.74
N ILE A 80 5.31 -15.19 8.27
CA ILE A 80 5.29 -14.81 6.85
C ILE A 80 6.07 -15.82 5.99
N LEU A 81 7.30 -16.17 6.38
CA LEU A 81 8.14 -17.09 5.61
C LEU A 81 7.60 -18.51 5.59
N THR A 82 6.98 -18.98 6.68
CA THR A 82 6.29 -20.29 6.73
C THR A 82 5.17 -20.34 5.72
N SER A 83 4.35 -19.28 5.67
CA SER A 83 3.25 -19.19 4.70
C SER A 83 3.78 -19.14 3.27
N LEU A 84 4.76 -18.28 2.99
CA LEU A 84 5.35 -18.10 1.67
C LEU A 84 5.98 -19.39 1.14
N ILE A 85 6.85 -20.05 1.91
CA ILE A 85 7.51 -21.30 1.52
C ILE A 85 6.48 -22.37 1.18
N ARG A 86 5.47 -22.52 2.03
CA ARG A 86 4.38 -23.48 1.83
C ARG A 86 3.63 -23.21 0.51
N HIS A 87 3.12 -22.00 0.31
CA HIS A 87 2.35 -21.67 -0.89
C HIS A 87 3.20 -21.71 -2.18
N MET A 88 4.48 -21.34 -2.13
CA MET A 88 5.39 -21.52 -3.27
C MET A 88 5.63 -23.01 -3.59
N HIS A 89 5.84 -23.85 -2.58
CA HIS A 89 5.99 -25.29 -2.78
C HIS A 89 4.69 -25.96 -3.24
N ASP A 90 3.53 -25.48 -2.77
CA ASP A 90 2.21 -25.93 -3.22
C ASP A 90 2.01 -25.59 -4.69
N PHE A 91 2.25 -24.34 -5.11
CA PHE A 91 2.24 -23.92 -6.52
C PHE A 91 3.13 -24.81 -7.41
N CYS A 92 4.39 -25.02 -7.03
CA CYS A 92 5.31 -25.86 -7.81
C CYS A 92 4.82 -27.31 -7.95
N ARG A 93 4.13 -27.86 -6.93
CA ARG A 93 3.53 -29.21 -6.96
C ARG A 93 2.22 -29.26 -7.74
N GLU A 94 1.42 -28.21 -7.67
CA GLU A 94 0.12 -28.09 -8.34
C GLU A 94 0.27 -28.09 -9.87
N VAL A 95 1.24 -27.32 -10.40
CA VAL A 95 1.50 -27.26 -11.85
C VAL A 95 2.56 -28.26 -12.33
N GLU A 96 3.13 -29.06 -11.42
CA GLU A 96 4.28 -29.95 -11.65
C GLU A 96 5.44 -29.26 -12.40
N LEU A 97 5.84 -28.07 -11.89
CA LEU A 97 6.72 -27.11 -12.56
C LEU A 97 8.01 -27.75 -13.09
N LYS A 98 8.28 -27.60 -14.39
CA LYS A 98 9.47 -28.17 -15.03
C LYS A 98 10.72 -27.32 -14.77
N GLN A 99 11.88 -27.91 -14.99
CA GLN A 99 13.16 -27.26 -14.75
C GLN A 99 13.44 -26.09 -15.72
N ASP A 100 13.02 -26.20 -16.98
CA ASP A 100 13.10 -25.13 -17.98
C ASP A 100 12.11 -23.99 -17.67
N GLU A 101 10.88 -24.32 -17.30
CA GLU A 101 9.87 -23.37 -16.80
C GLU A 101 10.35 -22.61 -15.56
N TRP A 102 11.01 -23.30 -14.62
CA TRP A 102 11.65 -22.69 -13.45
C TRP A 102 12.79 -21.73 -13.84
N ILE A 103 13.64 -22.08 -14.81
CA ILE A 103 14.71 -21.20 -15.30
C ILE A 103 14.12 -19.92 -15.94
N LEU A 104 13.02 -20.04 -16.69
CA LEU A 104 12.30 -18.88 -17.24
C LEU A 104 11.78 -17.97 -16.12
N GLY A 105 11.13 -18.53 -15.09
CA GLY A 105 10.65 -17.76 -13.93
C GLY A 105 11.76 -17.06 -13.14
N VAL A 106 12.91 -17.71 -12.94
CA VAL A 106 14.09 -17.10 -12.30
C VAL A 106 14.63 -15.94 -13.12
N ASN A 107 14.76 -16.12 -14.45
CA ASN A 107 15.24 -15.06 -15.34
C ASN A 107 14.26 -13.88 -15.42
N TYR A 108 12.95 -14.15 -15.37
CA TYR A 108 11.92 -13.12 -15.29
C TYR A 108 12.05 -12.30 -13.99
N ILE A 109 12.17 -12.95 -12.82
CA ILE A 109 12.36 -12.25 -11.54
C ILE A 109 13.66 -11.40 -11.56
N ASN A 110 14.75 -11.93 -12.14
CA ASN A 110 15.99 -11.19 -12.30
C ASN A 110 15.82 -9.95 -13.20
N SER A 111 14.99 -10.03 -14.25
CA SER A 111 14.76 -8.89 -15.15
C SER A 111 13.99 -7.76 -14.47
N LEU A 112 13.10 -8.04 -13.51
CA LEU A 112 12.42 -7.02 -12.69
C LEU A 112 13.43 -6.12 -11.96
N GLY A 113 14.43 -6.73 -11.32
CA GLY A 113 15.49 -6.02 -10.60
C GLY A 113 16.44 -5.27 -11.53
N GLN A 114 16.74 -5.83 -12.72
CA GLN A 114 17.61 -5.19 -13.72
C GLN A 114 16.97 -4.00 -14.43
N ALA A 115 15.63 -3.99 -14.54
CA ALA A 115 14.86 -2.91 -15.15
C ALA A 115 14.48 -1.78 -14.16
N TYR A 116 14.85 -1.90 -12.88
CA TYR A 116 14.70 -0.83 -11.91
C TYR A 116 15.61 0.36 -12.26
N GLN A 117 15.01 1.55 -12.26
CA GLN A 117 15.70 2.83 -12.41
C GLN A 117 14.88 3.92 -11.72
N LYS A 118 15.44 5.12 -11.54
CA LYS A 118 14.67 6.25 -10.98
C LYS A 118 13.40 6.47 -11.82
N ASN A 119 12.25 6.60 -11.16
CA ASN A 119 10.92 6.67 -11.76
C ASN A 119 10.39 5.37 -12.41
N ARG A 120 11.01 4.19 -12.16
CA ARG A 120 10.54 2.88 -12.68
C ARG A 120 10.78 1.74 -11.69
N ASN A 121 9.71 1.13 -11.20
CA ASN A 121 9.74 -0.01 -10.29
C ASN A 121 8.92 -1.18 -10.88
N GLU A 122 9.58 -2.05 -11.64
CA GLU A 122 8.92 -3.19 -12.30
C GLU A 122 8.35 -4.20 -11.33
N THR A 123 9.04 -4.48 -10.21
CA THR A 123 8.54 -5.40 -9.18
C THR A 123 7.22 -4.91 -8.59
N TRP A 124 7.12 -3.60 -8.32
CA TRP A 124 5.86 -3.00 -7.89
C TRP A 124 4.79 -3.13 -8.98
N ARG A 125 5.10 -2.77 -10.23
CA ARG A 125 4.15 -2.87 -11.35
C ARG A 125 3.62 -4.29 -11.57
N VAL A 126 4.46 -5.31 -11.40
CA VAL A 126 4.06 -6.73 -11.47
C VAL A 126 3.13 -7.10 -10.31
N CYS A 127 3.35 -6.55 -9.10
CA CYS A 127 2.39 -6.69 -8.00
C CYS A 127 1.03 -6.06 -8.33
N ASP A 128 0.98 -4.89 -9.00
CA ASP A 128 -0.26 -4.27 -9.47
C ASP A 128 -1.01 -5.20 -10.43
N ILE A 129 -0.30 -5.70 -11.45
CA ILE A 129 -0.86 -6.56 -12.52
C ILE A 129 -1.39 -7.88 -11.96
N LEU A 130 -0.71 -8.46 -10.96
CA LEU A 130 -1.13 -9.68 -10.27
C LEU A 130 -2.18 -9.42 -9.17
N GLY A 131 -2.63 -8.18 -8.98
CA GLY A 131 -3.64 -7.80 -7.97
C GLY A 131 -3.14 -7.82 -6.53
N ILE A 132 -1.82 -7.96 -6.31
CA ILE A 132 -1.21 -8.09 -4.99
C ILE A 132 -1.30 -6.79 -4.20
N GLU A 133 -1.06 -5.61 -4.81
CA GLU A 133 -1.17 -4.34 -4.08
C GLU A 133 -2.62 -4.10 -3.61
N SER A 134 -3.60 -4.29 -4.50
CA SER A 134 -5.03 -4.11 -4.18
C SER A 134 -5.55 -5.11 -3.13
N LEU A 135 -5.06 -6.36 -3.13
CA LEU A 135 -5.37 -7.32 -2.08
C LEU A 135 -4.72 -6.95 -0.73
N VAL A 136 -3.49 -6.46 -0.74
CA VAL A 136 -2.80 -5.96 0.46
C VAL A 136 -3.49 -4.71 1.01
N ASP A 137 -4.00 -3.82 0.14
CA ASP A 137 -4.84 -2.68 0.52
C ASP A 137 -6.09 -3.15 1.26
N GLU A 138 -6.88 -4.07 0.68
CA GLU A 138 -8.09 -4.58 1.34
C GLU A 138 -7.78 -5.18 2.72
N ILE A 139 -6.75 -6.04 2.82
CA ILE A 139 -6.35 -6.68 4.08
C ILE A 139 -6.02 -5.66 5.17
N ASN A 140 -5.44 -4.50 4.82
CA ASN A 140 -5.01 -3.50 5.80
C ASN A 140 -6.08 -2.46 6.14
N HIS A 141 -7.00 -2.17 5.22
CA HIS A 141 -7.94 -1.05 5.33
C HIS A 141 -9.42 -1.45 5.49
N LYS A 142 -9.75 -2.75 5.39
CA LYS A 142 -11.07 -3.27 5.76
C LYS A 142 -11.33 -3.10 7.25
N VAL A 143 -12.05 -2.04 7.61
CA VAL A 143 -12.47 -1.71 8.98
C VAL A 143 -13.94 -1.31 8.94
N GLU A 144 -14.73 -1.86 9.86
CA GLU A 144 -16.17 -1.62 9.96
C GLU A 144 -16.52 -1.02 11.33
N ALA A 145 -17.57 -0.23 11.40
CA ALA A 145 -18.15 0.24 12.65
C ALA A 145 -18.87 -0.92 13.37
N ALA A 146 -19.11 -0.75 14.67
CA ALA A 146 -19.75 -1.78 15.51
C ALA A 146 -21.21 -2.11 15.12
N ASP A 147 -21.85 -1.25 14.33
CA ASP A 147 -23.19 -1.42 13.77
C ASP A 147 -23.19 -1.87 12.30
N GLY A 148 -22.03 -2.28 11.76
CA GLY A 148 -21.87 -2.77 10.40
C GLY A 148 -21.78 -1.67 9.33
N LYS A 149 -21.66 -0.39 9.72
CA LYS A 149 -21.40 0.69 8.75
C LYS A 149 -19.95 0.64 8.27
N VAL A 150 -19.78 0.80 6.96
CA VAL A 150 -18.48 0.76 6.27
C VAL A 150 -18.07 2.18 5.85
N PRO A 151 -16.83 2.64 6.09
CA PRO A 151 -16.33 3.89 5.53
C PRO A 151 -16.16 3.78 4.00
N THR A 152 -15.84 4.89 3.33
CA THR A 152 -15.38 4.87 1.93
C THR A 152 -14.19 3.92 1.78
N SER A 153 -14.24 3.07 0.76
CA SER A 153 -13.17 2.13 0.45
C SER A 153 -11.83 2.82 0.24
N SER A 154 -10.77 2.18 0.72
CA SER A 154 -9.41 2.49 0.27
C SER A 154 -9.17 2.03 -1.17
N SER A 155 -8.10 2.52 -1.78
CA SER A 155 -7.48 1.94 -2.98
C SER A 155 -5.99 2.33 -3.01
N ILE A 156 -5.23 1.70 -3.90
CA ILE A 156 -3.77 1.84 -3.98
C ILE A 156 -3.34 3.31 -4.17
N LEU A 157 -2.24 3.71 -3.55
CA LEU A 157 -1.74 5.10 -3.62
C LEU A 157 -1.19 5.44 -5.02
N GLY A 158 -0.55 4.47 -5.67
CA GLY A 158 0.20 4.67 -6.91
C GLY A 158 1.51 5.46 -6.72
N PRO A 159 2.34 5.55 -7.76
CA PRO A 159 3.67 6.14 -7.68
C PRO A 159 3.69 7.68 -7.70
N PHE A 160 2.56 8.34 -7.99
CA PHE A 160 2.51 9.75 -8.40
C PHE A 160 2.05 10.74 -7.33
N TRP A 161 1.78 10.30 -6.09
CA TRP A 161 1.50 11.20 -4.97
C TRP A 161 2.72 12.04 -4.59
N SER A 162 2.51 13.30 -4.18
CA SER A 162 3.56 14.23 -3.76
C SER A 162 3.23 14.88 -2.40
N PRO A 163 4.14 14.84 -1.41
CA PRO A 163 3.95 15.56 -0.14
C PRO A 163 3.90 17.09 -0.34
N ASP A 164 4.51 17.59 -1.42
CA ASP A 164 4.63 19.02 -1.71
C ASP A 164 3.35 19.64 -2.30
N THR A 165 2.30 18.86 -2.61
CA THR A 165 1.04 19.38 -3.16
C THR A 165 0.53 20.57 -2.32
N PRO A 166 0.26 21.73 -2.93
CA PRO A 166 -0.04 22.96 -2.21
C PRO A 166 -1.46 22.95 -1.65
N PHE A 167 -1.64 23.63 -0.50
CA PHE A 167 -2.97 24.01 -0.05
C PHE A 167 -3.56 25.09 -0.97
N ARG A 168 -4.84 24.92 -1.33
CA ARG A 168 -5.64 25.84 -2.14
C ARG A 168 -6.91 26.22 -1.37
N ALA A 169 -7.49 27.36 -1.70
CA ALA A 169 -8.78 27.77 -1.14
C ALA A 169 -9.92 26.90 -1.69
N LEU A 170 -11.01 26.74 -0.93
CA LEU A 170 -12.23 26.11 -1.44
C LEU A 170 -12.76 26.91 -2.65
N GLY A 171 -13.14 26.20 -3.71
CA GLY A 171 -13.53 26.77 -5.00
C GLY A 171 -12.37 27.21 -5.90
N ALA A 172 -11.11 27.03 -5.51
CA ALA A 172 -9.99 27.21 -6.41
C ALA A 172 -9.92 26.09 -7.46
N SER A 173 -9.27 26.38 -8.60
CA SER A 173 -8.94 25.36 -9.60
C SER A 173 -7.61 24.68 -9.27
N VAL A 174 -7.55 23.36 -9.50
CA VAL A 174 -6.29 22.61 -9.62
C VAL A 174 -5.75 22.63 -11.05
N VAL A 175 -6.59 22.91 -12.05
CA VAL A 175 -6.18 23.10 -13.44
C VAL A 175 -5.43 24.43 -13.53
N GLN A 176 -4.13 24.37 -13.79
CA GLN A 176 -3.25 25.54 -13.97
C GLN A 176 -2.95 25.73 -15.46
N ASP A 177 -2.74 24.62 -16.16
CA ASP A 177 -2.54 24.56 -17.61
C ASP A 177 -3.70 23.74 -18.19
N MET A 178 -4.60 24.40 -18.91
CA MET A 178 -5.82 23.81 -19.46
C MET A 178 -5.53 23.13 -20.81
N PRO A 179 -5.73 21.80 -20.95
CA PRO A 179 -5.62 21.13 -22.24
C PRO A 179 -6.73 21.56 -23.20
N SER A 180 -6.47 21.53 -24.51
CA SER A 180 -7.44 21.93 -25.55
C SER A 180 -8.68 21.03 -25.61
N ASP A 181 -8.57 19.80 -25.13
CA ASP A 181 -9.60 18.77 -25.02
C ASP A 181 -10.09 18.57 -23.58
N GLY A 182 -9.59 19.37 -22.63
CA GLY A 182 -9.96 19.27 -21.21
C GLY A 182 -11.43 19.60 -20.97
N GLN A 183 -12.09 18.77 -20.17
CA GLN A 183 -13.45 19.05 -19.68
C GLN A 183 -13.36 19.57 -18.25
N LEU A 184 -13.51 20.89 -18.07
CA LEU A 184 -13.47 21.52 -16.75
C LEU A 184 -14.67 21.07 -15.92
N THR A 185 -14.40 20.49 -14.77
CA THR A 185 -15.39 19.88 -13.88
C THR A 185 -15.40 20.60 -12.53
N TYR A 186 -16.59 20.89 -12.02
CA TYR A 186 -16.79 21.30 -10.63
C TYR A 186 -16.97 20.06 -9.75
N PHE A 187 -15.96 19.76 -8.93
CA PHE A 187 -15.97 18.63 -8.00
C PHE A 187 -16.35 19.12 -6.61
N HIS A 188 -17.33 18.50 -5.96
CA HIS A 188 -17.76 18.87 -4.61
C HIS A 188 -18.26 17.67 -3.79
N GLY A 189 -18.50 17.90 -2.51
CA GLY A 189 -19.11 16.92 -1.62
C GLY A 189 -18.85 17.23 -0.15
N VAL A 190 -19.08 16.25 0.71
CA VAL A 190 -18.89 16.35 2.17
C VAL A 190 -18.05 15.19 2.67
N VAL A 191 -17.04 15.49 3.49
CA VAL A 191 -16.35 14.48 4.31
C VAL A 191 -17.19 14.28 5.58
N ARG A 192 -17.66 13.06 5.83
CA ARG A 192 -18.64 12.73 6.90
C ARG A 192 -18.09 11.69 7.86
N ASP A 193 -18.51 11.78 9.12
CA ASP A 193 -18.40 10.69 10.08
C ASP A 193 -19.43 9.63 9.74
N VAL A 194 -18.98 8.41 9.43
CA VAL A 194 -19.87 7.31 9.06
C VAL A 194 -20.83 6.90 10.18
N GLU A 195 -20.45 7.06 11.45
CA GLU A 195 -21.31 6.69 12.58
C GLU A 195 -22.48 7.67 12.75
N THR A 196 -22.18 8.97 12.78
CA THR A 196 -23.16 10.03 13.10
C THR A 196 -23.76 10.73 11.88
N GLY A 197 -23.22 10.53 10.68
CA GLY A 197 -23.63 11.20 9.45
C GLY A 197 -23.28 12.69 9.36
N ARG A 198 -22.59 13.24 10.37
CA ARG A 198 -22.22 14.66 10.42
C ARG A 198 -20.99 14.94 9.56
N GLY A 199 -20.92 16.13 8.97
CA GLY A 199 -19.71 16.59 8.31
C GLY A 199 -18.54 16.76 9.28
N ILE A 200 -17.34 16.40 8.83
CA ILE A 200 -16.07 16.51 9.58
C ILE A 200 -15.37 17.81 9.16
N PRO A 201 -15.37 18.85 10.00
CA PRO A 201 -14.71 20.09 9.68
C PRO A 201 -13.18 19.94 9.76
N ASN A 202 -12.46 20.80 9.04
CA ASN A 202 -11.00 20.85 9.00
C ASN A 202 -10.28 19.59 8.46
N ALA A 203 -10.99 18.58 7.96
CA ALA A 203 -10.39 17.46 7.23
C ALA A 203 -9.63 17.98 6.00
N VAL A 204 -8.49 17.36 5.68
CA VAL A 204 -7.68 17.70 4.50
C VAL A 204 -8.01 16.72 3.39
N PHE A 205 -8.51 17.23 2.27
CA PHE A 205 -8.75 16.51 1.02
C PHE A 205 -7.61 16.84 0.06
N ASP A 206 -6.65 15.92 -0.09
CA ASP A 206 -5.53 16.00 -1.06
C ASP A 206 -5.94 15.26 -2.34
N MET A 207 -5.86 15.92 -3.50
CA MET A 207 -6.21 15.31 -4.78
C MET A 207 -5.10 15.49 -5.82
N TRP A 208 -4.98 14.51 -6.71
CA TRP A 208 -4.13 14.58 -7.90
C TRP A 208 -4.69 13.71 -9.04
N GLN A 209 -4.50 14.15 -10.28
CA GLN A 209 -4.88 13.39 -11.47
C GLN A 209 -3.87 13.59 -12.61
N ALA A 210 -3.93 12.74 -13.62
CA ALA A 210 -3.25 12.96 -14.89
C ALA A 210 -3.97 14.03 -15.72
N SER A 211 -3.24 14.67 -16.64
CA SER A 211 -3.81 15.48 -17.73
C SER A 211 -4.40 14.57 -18.83
N THR A 212 -5.09 15.15 -19.81
CA THR A 212 -5.76 14.42 -20.92
C THR A 212 -4.78 13.60 -21.78
N ASN A 213 -3.48 13.90 -21.70
CA ASN A 213 -2.41 13.12 -22.34
C ASN A 213 -1.93 11.89 -21.51
N GLY A 214 -2.60 11.57 -20.40
CA GLY A 214 -2.29 10.45 -19.52
C GLY A 214 -1.07 10.66 -18.59
N LYS A 215 -0.54 11.89 -18.49
CA LYS A 215 0.66 12.19 -17.67
C LYS A 215 0.38 13.13 -16.50
N TYR A 216 1.13 12.93 -15.42
CA TYR A 216 1.18 13.83 -14.27
C TYR A 216 2.30 14.88 -14.44
N ASP A 217 2.10 16.08 -13.90
CA ASP A 217 3.02 17.23 -13.91
C ASP A 217 4.52 16.88 -13.77
N ALA A 218 4.89 16.08 -12.78
CA ALA A 218 6.28 15.71 -12.49
C ALA A 218 6.95 14.85 -13.58
N HIS A 219 6.15 14.26 -14.48
CA HIS A 219 6.58 13.45 -15.62
C HIS A 219 6.29 14.12 -16.97
N ASP A 220 5.83 15.38 -16.95
CA ASP A 220 5.44 16.13 -18.15
C ASP A 220 5.78 17.63 -18.08
N PRO A 221 7.00 18.02 -17.63
CA PRO A 221 7.37 19.41 -17.36
C PRO A 221 7.42 20.31 -18.61
N GLU A 222 7.31 19.74 -19.81
CA GLU A 222 7.24 20.46 -21.08
C GLU A 222 5.82 20.97 -21.39
N ASN A 223 4.79 20.34 -20.83
CA ASN A 223 3.37 20.65 -21.09
C ASN A 223 2.60 21.07 -19.83
N GLN A 224 3.17 20.89 -18.65
CA GLN A 224 2.50 21.13 -17.36
C GLN A 224 3.39 21.89 -16.38
N SER A 225 2.83 22.94 -15.78
CA SER A 225 3.40 23.66 -14.66
C SER A 225 3.48 22.76 -13.42
N ARG A 226 4.49 22.96 -12.57
CA ARG A 226 4.61 22.23 -11.29
C ARG A 226 3.34 22.41 -10.45
N HIS A 227 2.74 21.31 -10.02
CA HIS A 227 1.46 21.24 -9.30
C HIS A 227 0.20 21.60 -10.13
N ASN A 228 0.28 21.51 -11.46
CA ASN A 228 -0.90 21.34 -12.29
C ASN A 228 -1.67 20.08 -11.87
N LEU A 229 -2.99 20.15 -11.84
CA LEU A 229 -3.89 19.04 -11.51
C LEU A 229 -3.63 18.41 -10.12
N ARG A 230 -3.17 19.24 -9.16
CA ARG A 230 -2.99 18.87 -7.75
C ARG A 230 -3.50 19.95 -6.80
N GLY A 231 -4.09 19.55 -5.67
CA GLY A 231 -4.46 20.48 -4.61
C GLY A 231 -4.88 19.84 -3.31
N LYS A 232 -4.50 20.46 -2.19
CA LYS A 232 -5.02 20.17 -0.85
C LYS A 232 -6.07 21.19 -0.45
N PHE A 233 -7.22 20.72 -0.03
CA PHE A 233 -8.34 21.55 0.42
C PHE A 233 -8.66 21.21 1.87
N ARG A 234 -9.11 22.20 2.64
CA ARG A 234 -9.56 21.99 4.02
C ARG A 234 -11.08 22.13 4.05
N THR A 235 -11.79 21.14 4.59
CA THR A 235 -13.25 21.18 4.69
C THR A 235 -13.74 22.31 5.60
N ASN A 236 -14.90 22.89 5.27
CA ASN A 236 -15.53 23.94 6.07
C ASN A 236 -16.16 23.40 7.37
N GLU A 237 -16.84 24.26 8.14
CA GLU A 237 -17.56 23.92 9.38
C GLU A 237 -18.64 22.84 9.24
N HIS A 238 -19.10 22.57 8.01
CA HIS A 238 -20.07 21.53 7.67
C HIS A 238 -19.44 20.30 7.01
N GLY A 239 -18.11 20.19 7.01
CA GLY A 239 -17.37 19.11 6.35
C GLY A 239 -17.37 19.17 4.82
N ALA A 240 -17.92 20.23 4.23
CA ALA A 240 -18.03 20.38 2.79
C ALA A 240 -16.70 20.82 2.16
N PHE A 241 -16.47 20.37 0.93
CA PHE A 241 -15.36 20.79 0.08
C PHE A 241 -15.84 20.96 -1.37
N TRP A 242 -15.14 21.82 -2.13
CA TRP A 242 -15.37 22.00 -3.56
C TRP A 242 -14.13 22.60 -4.24
N PHE A 243 -13.91 22.26 -5.49
CA PHE A 243 -12.81 22.76 -6.33
C PHE A 243 -13.09 22.50 -7.83
N TYR A 244 -12.28 23.09 -8.70
CA TYR A 244 -12.33 22.79 -10.14
C TYR A 244 -11.18 21.85 -10.56
N CYS A 245 -11.50 20.81 -11.32
CA CYS A 245 -10.56 19.81 -11.84
C CYS A 245 -10.90 19.48 -13.30
N LEU A 246 -10.29 18.43 -13.88
CA LEU A 246 -10.73 17.89 -15.18
C LEU A 246 -11.55 16.61 -14.95
N LYS A 247 -12.50 16.31 -15.85
CA LYS A 247 -12.90 14.90 -16.02
C LYS A 247 -11.63 14.12 -16.42
N PRO A 248 -11.24 13.08 -15.67
CA PRO A 248 -10.03 12.32 -15.99
C PRO A 248 -10.25 11.55 -17.31
N THR A 249 -9.14 11.19 -17.96
CA THR A 249 -9.10 10.28 -19.10
C THR A 249 -8.33 9.02 -18.73
N GLU A 250 -8.60 7.93 -19.44
CA GLU A 250 -7.85 6.69 -19.34
C GLU A 250 -6.37 6.87 -19.69
N TYR A 251 -5.51 5.99 -19.21
CA TYR A 251 -4.12 5.93 -19.67
C TYR A 251 -3.55 4.52 -19.59
N ALA A 252 -2.63 4.22 -20.51
CA ALA A 252 -1.85 2.99 -20.46
C ALA A 252 -0.69 3.12 -19.46
N ILE A 253 -0.40 2.05 -18.71
CA ILE A 253 0.90 1.91 -18.04
C ILE A 253 2.03 1.80 -19.09
N ASP A 254 3.29 1.92 -18.67
CA ASP A 254 4.45 1.70 -19.54
C ASP A 254 4.37 0.32 -20.21
N THR A 255 4.36 0.31 -21.55
CA THR A 255 4.24 -0.90 -22.38
C THR A 255 5.59 -1.50 -22.78
N SER A 256 6.66 -1.12 -22.10
CA SER A 256 8.00 -1.69 -22.25
C SER A 256 8.38 -2.56 -21.05
N GLY A 257 9.33 -3.48 -21.25
CA GLY A 257 9.96 -4.24 -20.16
C GLY A 257 9.08 -5.36 -19.55
N PRO A 258 9.50 -5.91 -18.39
CA PRO A 258 8.96 -7.15 -17.85
C PRO A 258 7.46 -7.12 -17.46
N SER A 259 6.96 -6.00 -16.97
CA SER A 259 5.52 -5.85 -16.66
C SER A 259 4.65 -5.87 -17.92
N ALA A 260 5.12 -5.28 -19.02
CA ALA A 260 4.46 -5.37 -20.31
C ALA A 260 4.55 -6.77 -20.93
N GLU A 261 5.66 -7.49 -20.74
CA GLU A 261 5.80 -8.89 -21.13
C GLU A 261 4.78 -9.78 -20.38
N LEU A 262 4.59 -9.57 -19.08
CA LEU A 262 3.57 -10.28 -18.30
C LEU A 262 2.15 -10.03 -18.82
N LEU A 263 1.79 -8.77 -19.12
CA LEU A 263 0.49 -8.47 -19.72
C LEU A 263 0.29 -9.18 -21.06
N SER A 264 1.33 -9.21 -21.91
CA SER A 264 1.32 -9.93 -23.18
C SER A 264 1.09 -11.44 -22.99
N ILE A 265 1.79 -12.07 -22.04
CA ILE A 265 1.62 -13.49 -21.68
C ILE A 265 0.20 -13.76 -21.17
N MET A 266 -0.37 -12.86 -20.38
CA MET A 266 -1.74 -12.96 -19.86
C MET A 266 -2.83 -12.59 -20.88
N GLY A 267 -2.47 -12.06 -22.06
CA GLY A 267 -3.43 -11.53 -23.04
C GLY A 267 -4.20 -10.28 -22.55
N ARG A 268 -3.64 -9.52 -21.60
CA ARG A 268 -4.26 -8.33 -21.01
C ARG A 268 -3.79 -7.03 -21.68
N HIS A 269 -4.64 -6.01 -21.63
CA HIS A 269 -4.28 -4.65 -22.04
C HIS A 269 -3.52 -3.88 -20.93
N PRO A 270 -2.80 -2.79 -21.27
CA PRO A 270 -2.10 -1.95 -20.30
C PRO A 270 -2.94 -0.78 -19.73
N TYR A 271 -4.18 -0.62 -20.18
CA TYR A 271 -5.03 0.51 -19.78
C TYR A 271 -5.51 0.41 -18.33
N ARG A 272 -5.40 1.55 -17.64
CA ARG A 272 -6.17 1.86 -16.44
C ARG A 272 -7.36 2.74 -16.83
N PRO A 273 -8.54 2.53 -16.23
CA PRO A 273 -9.66 3.45 -16.36
C PRO A 273 -9.26 4.85 -15.91
N ALA A 274 -9.93 5.87 -16.43
CA ALA A 274 -9.83 7.24 -15.98
C ALA A 274 -10.03 7.35 -14.45
N HIS A 275 -9.18 8.12 -13.76
CA HIS A 275 -9.33 8.32 -12.32
C HIS A 275 -8.78 9.65 -11.78
N ILE A 276 -9.39 10.08 -10.68
CA ILE A 276 -8.86 11.10 -9.77
C ILE A 276 -8.39 10.38 -8.50
N HIS A 277 -7.14 10.55 -8.11
CA HIS A 277 -6.69 10.08 -6.80
C HIS A 277 -7.14 11.05 -5.70
N ILE A 278 -7.50 10.50 -4.55
CA ILE A 278 -7.77 11.24 -3.32
C ILE A 278 -6.98 10.67 -2.14
N MET A 279 -6.65 11.55 -1.20
CA MET A 279 -6.14 11.20 0.12
C MET A 279 -6.78 12.14 1.13
N VAL A 280 -7.66 11.60 2.00
CA VAL A 280 -8.40 12.37 3.00
C VAL A 280 -7.89 12.06 4.40
N THR A 281 -7.53 13.09 5.16
CA THR A 281 -6.92 12.94 6.49
C THR A 281 -7.55 13.85 7.54
N HIS A 282 -7.60 13.36 8.78
CA HIS A 282 -7.98 14.11 9.98
C HIS A 282 -7.27 13.49 11.21
N ASP A 283 -7.07 14.28 12.27
CA ASP A 283 -6.36 13.80 13.46
C ASP A 283 -7.16 12.75 14.25
N GLU A 284 -8.49 12.84 14.21
CA GLU A 284 -9.41 11.96 14.98
C GLU A 284 -10.05 10.82 14.17
N TYR A 285 -9.91 10.81 12.83
CA TYR A 285 -10.50 9.78 11.94
C TYR A 285 -9.42 8.98 11.21
N ILE A 286 -9.73 7.72 10.93
CA ILE A 286 -8.95 6.87 10.04
C ILE A 286 -8.99 7.53 8.66
N GLY A 287 -7.82 7.93 8.15
CA GLY A 287 -7.71 8.52 6.83
C GLY A 287 -7.92 7.47 5.74
N VAL A 288 -8.27 7.93 4.54
CA VAL A 288 -8.46 7.08 3.36
C VAL A 288 -7.63 7.60 2.20
N THR A 289 -6.91 6.69 1.54
CA THR A 289 -6.34 6.89 0.20
C THR A 289 -7.22 6.12 -0.76
N ALA A 290 -7.66 6.73 -1.85
CA ALA A 290 -8.50 6.07 -2.85
C ALA A 290 -8.27 6.63 -4.26
N GLN A 291 -8.90 6.00 -5.24
CA GLN A 291 -8.99 6.44 -6.62
C GLN A 291 -10.46 6.44 -7.01
N LEU A 292 -10.92 7.50 -7.64
CA LEU A 292 -12.32 7.72 -8.00
C LEU A 292 -12.45 7.72 -9.52
N TYR A 293 -13.37 6.90 -10.05
CA TYR A 293 -13.42 6.54 -11.47
C TYR A 293 -14.75 7.00 -12.11
N PRO A 294 -14.78 7.61 -13.31
CA PRO A 294 -16.03 7.82 -14.03
C PRO A 294 -16.75 6.49 -14.25
N GLU A 295 -18.05 6.42 -13.93
CA GLU A 295 -18.85 5.21 -14.13
C GLU A 295 -19.06 4.82 -15.61
N ASP A 296 -18.73 5.72 -16.54
CA ASP A 296 -18.84 5.54 -17.98
C ASP A 296 -17.53 5.09 -18.67
N ASP A 297 -16.49 4.75 -17.88
CA ASP A 297 -15.19 4.34 -18.42
C ASP A 297 -15.19 2.87 -18.93
N PRO A 298 -14.63 2.59 -20.12
CA PRO A 298 -14.64 1.26 -20.73
C PRO A 298 -13.72 0.22 -20.06
N TYR A 299 -12.85 0.61 -19.12
CA TYR A 299 -11.84 -0.25 -18.48
C TYR A 299 -12.13 -0.54 -17.00
N LEU A 300 -13.31 -0.20 -16.48
CA LEU A 300 -13.66 -0.42 -15.07
C LEU A 300 -13.55 -1.90 -14.64
N GLU A 301 -14.07 -2.82 -15.44
CA GLU A 301 -14.02 -4.27 -15.15
C GLU A 301 -12.62 -4.88 -15.35
N THR A 302 -11.70 -4.18 -16.03
CA THR A 302 -10.45 -4.75 -16.55
C THR A 302 -9.19 -3.97 -16.17
N ASP A 303 -9.27 -2.99 -15.26
CA ASP A 303 -8.14 -2.16 -14.77
C ASP A 303 -6.87 -3.00 -14.60
N THR A 304 -5.81 -2.61 -15.31
CA THR A 304 -4.50 -3.25 -15.22
C THR A 304 -4.01 -3.39 -13.77
N ALA A 305 -4.36 -2.46 -12.87
CA ALA A 305 -3.99 -2.51 -11.44
C ALA A 305 -5.05 -3.12 -10.51
N CYS A 306 -6.18 -3.61 -11.03
CA CYS A 306 -7.24 -4.26 -10.25
C CYS A 306 -7.73 -3.40 -9.05
N ALA A 307 -7.86 -2.08 -9.22
CA ALA A 307 -8.01 -1.13 -8.12
C ALA A 307 -9.41 -0.46 -8.02
N VAL A 308 -10.34 -0.84 -8.91
CA VAL A 308 -11.72 -0.34 -8.99
C VAL A 308 -12.61 -1.02 -7.95
N LYS A 309 -13.49 -0.24 -7.31
CA LYS A 309 -14.50 -0.69 -6.33
C LYS A 309 -15.79 0.10 -6.57
N GLU A 310 -16.96 -0.52 -6.34
CA GLU A 310 -18.26 0.07 -6.69
C GLU A 310 -18.54 1.42 -5.98
N ASP A 311 -18.11 1.58 -4.72
CA ASP A 311 -18.32 2.82 -3.96
C ASP A 311 -17.34 3.95 -4.33
N LEU A 312 -16.43 3.70 -5.28
CA LEU A 312 -15.46 4.65 -5.80
C LEU A 312 -15.82 5.17 -7.20
N LEU A 313 -17.01 4.85 -7.71
CA LEU A 313 -17.50 5.36 -8.99
C LEU A 313 -18.03 6.80 -8.86
N LEU A 314 -17.90 7.55 -9.95
CA LEU A 314 -18.27 8.97 -10.09
C LEU A 314 -19.30 9.14 -11.22
N HIS A 315 -20.43 9.75 -10.89
CA HIS A 315 -21.42 10.19 -11.86
C HIS A 315 -21.12 11.65 -12.28
N PHE A 316 -20.72 11.86 -13.53
CA PHE A 316 -20.45 13.20 -14.08
C PHE A 316 -21.67 13.72 -14.84
N GLU A 317 -22.29 14.80 -14.37
CA GLU A 317 -23.45 15.43 -15.01
C GLU A 317 -23.04 16.70 -15.79
N PRO A 318 -23.66 17.03 -16.93
CA PRO A 318 -23.50 18.34 -17.56
C PRO A 318 -24.02 19.48 -16.67
N VAL A 319 -23.24 20.57 -16.54
CA VAL A 319 -23.69 21.76 -15.78
C VAL A 319 -24.93 22.36 -16.45
N VAL A 320 -26.03 22.45 -15.69
CA VAL A 320 -27.30 23.00 -16.17
C VAL A 320 -27.25 24.54 -16.20
N PRO A 321 -27.50 25.18 -17.36
CA PRO A 321 -27.58 26.64 -17.44
C PRO A 321 -28.66 27.22 -16.51
N GLY A 322 -28.26 28.09 -15.58
CA GLY A 322 -29.14 28.69 -14.58
C GLY A 322 -29.30 27.89 -13.27
N GLY A 323 -28.50 26.84 -13.06
CA GLY A 323 -28.36 26.15 -11.77
C GLY A 323 -27.53 26.93 -10.74
N ALA A 324 -26.98 26.23 -9.75
CA ALA A 324 -25.99 26.80 -8.83
C ALA A 324 -24.76 27.30 -9.62
N GLU A 325 -24.13 28.39 -9.17
CA GLU A 325 -22.98 28.97 -9.88
C GLU A 325 -21.78 28.01 -9.89
N ARG A 326 -21.57 27.31 -11.01
CA ARG A 326 -20.40 26.45 -11.28
C ARG A 326 -19.36 27.13 -12.17
N GLY A 327 -19.36 28.47 -12.24
CA GLY A 327 -18.44 29.24 -13.07
C GLY A 327 -18.43 28.76 -14.53
N ASP A 328 -17.23 28.51 -15.06
CA ASP A 328 -17.00 28.04 -16.42
C ASP A 328 -16.97 26.50 -16.56
N ALA A 329 -17.34 25.74 -15.52
CA ALA A 329 -17.35 24.27 -15.60
C ALA A 329 -18.41 23.78 -16.58
N VAL A 330 -18.07 22.74 -17.34
CA VAL A 330 -18.98 22.04 -18.26
C VAL A 330 -19.58 20.79 -17.62
N LEU A 331 -18.97 20.27 -16.55
CA LEU A 331 -19.41 19.10 -15.79
C LEU A 331 -19.49 19.41 -14.29
N ASP A 332 -20.41 18.74 -13.60
CA ASP A 332 -20.56 18.68 -12.14
C ASP A 332 -20.35 17.23 -11.68
N VAL A 333 -19.72 17.03 -10.51
CA VAL A 333 -19.62 15.73 -9.86
C VAL A 333 -19.68 15.90 -8.34
N GLU A 334 -20.62 15.22 -7.70
CA GLU A 334 -20.68 15.10 -6.23
C GLU A 334 -20.06 13.78 -5.77
N TYR A 335 -19.15 13.83 -4.81
CA TYR A 335 -18.65 12.64 -4.13
C TYR A 335 -18.49 12.87 -2.62
N ASN A 336 -19.14 12.04 -1.81
CA ASN A 336 -19.08 12.13 -0.35
C ASN A 336 -18.11 11.09 0.21
N VAL A 337 -17.18 11.53 1.08
CA VAL A 337 -16.18 10.65 1.71
C VAL A 337 -16.62 10.33 3.13
N ASN A 338 -16.84 9.06 3.44
CA ASN A 338 -17.24 8.62 4.77
C ASN A 338 -16.01 8.08 5.52
N LEU A 339 -15.64 8.72 6.64
CA LEU A 339 -14.53 8.31 7.48
C LEU A 339 -15.01 7.66 8.77
N LEU A 340 -14.20 6.73 9.29
CA LEU A 340 -14.44 6.03 10.55
C LEU A 340 -13.55 6.61 11.65
N SER A 341 -14.05 6.76 12.88
CA SER A 341 -13.25 7.29 14.00
C SER A 341 -12.03 6.40 14.32
N LYS A 342 -10.89 7.00 14.67
CA LYS A 342 -9.68 6.25 15.08
C LYS A 342 -9.89 5.35 16.29
N LYS A 343 -10.98 5.49 17.05
CA LYS A 343 -11.31 4.57 18.16
C LYS A 343 -11.40 3.10 17.72
N TYR A 344 -11.72 2.82 16.44
CA TYR A 344 -11.76 1.46 15.90
C TYR A 344 -10.39 0.90 15.50
N LYS A 345 -9.42 1.76 15.21
CA LYS A 345 -8.05 1.37 14.86
C LYS A 345 -7.08 2.46 15.33
N PRO A 346 -6.77 2.55 16.65
CA PRO A 346 -6.02 3.67 17.22
C PRO A 346 -4.61 3.81 16.61
N ASP A 347 -3.98 2.67 16.30
CA ASP A 347 -2.65 2.59 15.69
C ASP A 347 -2.66 2.72 14.16
N SER A 348 -3.75 3.20 13.55
CA SER A 348 -3.85 3.33 12.09
C SER A 348 -2.94 4.45 11.56
N GLY A 349 -1.79 4.05 11.01
CA GLY A 349 -0.94 4.91 10.18
C GLY A 349 -1.43 4.97 8.72
N MET A 350 -1.26 6.13 8.10
CA MET A 350 -1.40 6.31 6.64
C MET A 350 -0.07 5.98 5.94
N LEU A 351 -0.11 5.27 4.82
CA LEU A 351 1.07 5.07 3.98
C LEU A 351 1.37 6.35 3.18
N MET A 352 2.28 7.18 3.69
CA MET A 352 2.71 8.44 3.06
C MET A 352 4.02 8.27 2.27
N GLN A 353 4.17 7.13 1.57
CA GLN A 353 5.34 6.80 0.76
C GLN A 353 4.88 6.18 -0.56
N ASN A 354 5.28 6.78 -1.68
CA ASN A 354 5.03 6.23 -3.02
C ASN A 354 6.16 5.25 -3.42
N ALA A 355 5.92 4.46 -4.47
CA ALA A 355 6.84 3.44 -4.99
C ALA A 355 8.21 3.97 -5.51
N ASN A 356 8.44 5.29 -5.47
CA ASN A 356 9.46 6.02 -6.21
C ASN A 356 10.35 6.94 -5.33
N GLN A 357 10.27 6.84 -3.99
CA GLN A 357 10.97 7.77 -3.08
C GLN A 357 12.45 7.43 -2.80
N ASP A 358 13.29 7.27 -3.84
CA ASP A 358 14.77 7.26 -3.76
C ASP A 358 15.38 6.36 -2.63
N LYS A 359 14.74 5.25 -2.27
CA LYS A 359 15.03 4.43 -1.06
C LYS A 359 15.44 2.97 -1.34
N PHE A 360 15.75 2.64 -2.59
CA PHE A 360 16.31 1.36 -3.02
C PHE A 360 17.52 1.61 -3.93
#